data_AF-A0A975ETU6-F1
#
_entry.id   AF-A0A975ETU6-F1
#
_cell.length_a   1.000
_cell.length_b   1.000
_cell.length_c   1.000
_cell.angle_alpha   90.00
_cell.angle_beta   90.00
_cell.angle_gamma   90.00
#
_symmetry.space_group_name_H-M   'P 1'
#
loop_
_entity.id
_entity.type
_entity.pdbx_description
1 polymer ?
#
loop_
_entity_poly.entity_id
_entity_poly.type
_entity_poly.pdbx_seq_one_letter_code
_entity_poly.pdbx_strand_id
1 'polypeptide(L)'
;MKSAKAAFALLAVGFFGMMIMTSSCKKDTFYKTDVIVVIQDTLGNETRVQNAFVRLYAPCTDCTVDTNALTNGNGVAQFEFPAKMVLNIEVQKGDLTGSGFVQLEEGQTVSEKVAIQ
;
A
#
# COMPACT_ATOMS: atom_id res chain seq x y z
N MET A 1 41.53 11.89 63.88
CA MET A 1 41.08 13.10 63.14
C MET A 1 40.51 12.66 61.80
N LYS A 2 39.26 13.09 61.51
CA LYS A 2 38.61 13.31 60.19
C LYS A 2 38.52 12.13 59.21
N SER A 3 37.41 11.83 58.55
CA SER A 3 36.00 12.22 58.68
C SER A 3 35.22 11.33 57.73
N ALA A 4 34.11 10.76 58.19
CA ALA A 4 33.12 10.06 57.40
C ALA A 4 32.42 11.03 56.43
N LYS A 5 32.65 10.92 55.11
CA LYS A 5 31.80 11.53 54.05
C LYS A 5 32.03 10.85 52.71
N ALA A 6 31.47 9.66 52.48
CA ALA A 6 31.33 9.14 51.11
C ALA A 6 30.27 8.03 50.94
N ALA A 7 29.44 7.75 51.95
CA ALA A 7 28.49 6.63 51.90
C ALA A 7 27.11 6.98 51.30
N PHE A 8 26.95 8.14 50.63
CA PHE A 8 25.62 8.63 50.23
C PHE A 8 25.46 9.01 48.75
N ALA A 9 26.41 8.67 47.89
CA ALA A 9 26.40 9.08 46.48
C ALA A 9 26.18 7.91 45.48
N LEU A 10 25.83 6.71 45.94
CA LEU A 10 25.72 5.52 45.09
C LEU A 10 24.27 5.02 44.86
N LEU A 11 23.27 5.70 45.40
CA LEU A 11 21.86 5.22 45.40
C LEU A 11 20.89 6.07 44.56
N ALA A 12 21.39 7.05 43.81
CA ALA A 12 20.55 7.98 43.04
C ALA A 12 20.75 7.93 41.50
N VAL A 13 21.57 7.01 40.98
CA VAL A 13 21.85 6.90 39.52
C VAL A 13 21.17 5.69 38.88
N GLY A 14 20.55 4.81 39.68
CA GLY A 14 20.00 3.52 39.20
C GLY A 14 18.52 3.52 38.77
N PHE A 15 17.79 4.64 38.85
CA PHE A 15 16.31 4.62 38.71
C PHE A 15 15.74 5.57 37.65
N PHE A 16 16.56 6.08 36.72
CA PHE A 16 16.08 7.00 35.66
C PHE A 16 16.37 6.50 34.23
N GLY A 17 16.80 5.25 34.07
CA GLY A 17 17.18 4.68 32.77
C GLY A 17 16.20 3.65 32.19
N MET A 18 15.11 3.31 32.89
CA MET A 18 14.28 2.14 32.56
C MET A 18 12.78 2.43 32.44
N MET A 19 12.46 3.62 31.94
CA MET A 19 11.26 3.95 31.18
C MET A 19 11.87 4.78 30.04
N ILE A 20 11.76 4.51 28.74
CA ILE A 20 10.57 4.60 27.89
C ILE A 20 10.93 3.94 26.55
N MET A 21 10.72 2.64 26.36
CA MET A 21 10.84 2.01 25.04
C MET A 21 9.82 0.86 24.89
N THR A 22 8.60 1.04 25.37
CA THR A 22 7.46 0.25 24.87
C THR A 22 6.85 1.00 23.70
N SER A 23 7.60 1.14 22.62
CA SER A 23 7.01 1.43 21.32
C SER A 23 6.12 0.26 20.98
N SER A 24 4.84 0.37 21.36
CA SER A 24 3.77 -0.41 20.76
C SER A 24 3.66 0.04 19.31
N CYS A 25 4.61 -0.40 18.48
CA CYS A 25 4.49 -0.42 17.04
C CYS A 25 3.38 -1.44 16.74
N LYS A 26 2.12 -1.05 16.90
CA LYS A 26 1.09 -1.63 16.06
C LYS A 26 1.53 -1.27 14.64
N LYS A 27 1.97 -2.26 13.87
CA LYS A 27 2.17 -2.04 12.44
C LYS A 27 0.82 -1.67 11.88
N ASP A 28 0.71 -0.46 11.34
CA ASP A 28 -0.49 -0.07 10.60
C ASP A 28 -0.69 -1.08 9.47
N THR A 29 -1.79 -1.81 9.56
CA THR A 29 -2.16 -2.85 8.60
C THR A 29 -2.80 -2.15 7.41
N PHE A 30 -2.18 -2.24 6.23
CA PHE A 30 -2.72 -1.64 5.00
C PHE A 30 -2.68 -2.64 3.85
N TYR A 31 -3.62 -2.49 2.92
CA TYR A 31 -3.72 -3.29 1.70
C TYR A 31 -3.88 -2.34 0.52
N LYS A 32 -2.80 -2.11 -0.22
CA LYS A 32 -2.75 -1.11 -1.30
C LYS A 32 -2.47 -1.76 -2.64
N THR A 33 -2.99 -1.14 -3.71
CA THR A 33 -2.60 -1.51 -5.06
C THR A 33 -2.47 -0.30 -5.97
N ASP A 34 -1.47 -0.37 -6.85
CA ASP A 34 -1.27 0.54 -7.97
C ASP A 34 -1.58 -0.22 -9.26
N VAL A 35 -2.63 0.20 -9.98
CA VAL A 35 -2.93 -0.31 -11.32
C VAL A 35 -2.26 0.59 -12.35
N ILE A 36 -1.29 0.03 -13.07
CA ILE A 36 -0.52 0.69 -14.10
C ILE A 36 -1.12 0.35 -15.46
N VAL A 37 -1.60 1.36 -16.18
CA VAL A 37 -2.21 1.17 -17.50
C VAL A 37 -1.22 1.51 -18.61
N VAL A 38 -1.04 0.59 -19.54
CA VAL A 38 -0.14 0.74 -20.69
C VAL A 38 -0.83 0.40 -22.01
N ILE A 39 -0.37 1.01 -23.10
CA ILE A 39 -0.54 0.49 -24.45
C ILE A 39 0.80 -0.09 -24.86
N GLN A 40 0.79 -1.30 -25.42
CA GLN A 40 1.98 -1.97 -25.93
C GLN A 40 1.98 -1.92 -27.46
N ASP A 41 3.07 -1.47 -28.06
CA ASP A 41 3.22 -1.50 -29.51
C ASP A 41 3.63 -2.89 -30.03
N THR A 42 3.71 -3.04 -31.35
CA THR A 42 4.11 -4.31 -32.01
C THR A 42 5.55 -4.74 -31.72
N LEU A 43 6.38 -3.85 -31.18
CA LEU A 43 7.78 -4.08 -30.82
C LEU A 43 7.95 -4.35 -29.31
N GLY A 44 6.87 -4.25 -28.52
CA GLY A 44 6.88 -4.43 -27.08
C GLY A 44 7.17 -3.17 -26.27
N ASN A 45 7.23 -1.98 -26.89
CA ASN A 45 7.38 -0.73 -26.15
C ASN A 45 6.06 -0.36 -25.48
N GLU A 46 6.15 0.08 -24.23
CA GLU A 46 5.00 0.43 -23.41
C GLU A 46 4.87 1.94 -23.25
N THR A 47 3.68 2.46 -23.54
CA THR A 47 3.32 3.86 -23.27
C THR A 47 2.29 3.90 -22.15
N ARG A 48 2.57 4.69 -21.10
CA ARG A 48 1.66 4.90 -19.97
C ARG A 48 0.42 5.68 -20.40
N VAL A 49 -0.74 5.26 -19.92
CA VAL A 49 -2.03 5.87 -20.31
C VAL A 49 -2.63 6.67 -19.16
N GLN A 50 -2.69 7.99 -19.30
CA GLN A 50 -3.37 8.88 -18.36
C GLN A 50 -4.90 8.92 -18.63
N ASN A 51 -5.68 9.19 -17.59
CA ASN A 51 -7.14 9.33 -17.63
C ASN A 51 -7.84 8.09 -18.22
N ALA A 52 -7.28 6.90 -17.97
CA ALA A 52 -7.96 5.63 -18.20
C ALA A 52 -8.84 5.35 -16.99
N PHE A 53 -10.07 4.90 -17.23
CA PHE A 53 -10.98 4.44 -16.20
C PHE A 53 -10.53 3.05 -15.74
N VAL A 54 -10.31 2.89 -14.44
CA VAL A 54 -9.94 1.63 -13.82
C VAL A 54 -11.00 1.29 -12.79
N ARG A 55 -11.57 0.09 -12.89
CA ARG A 55 -12.53 -0.46 -11.94
C ARG A 55 -11.95 -1.71 -11.28
N LEU A 56 -12.06 -1.77 -9.96
CA LEU A 56 -11.74 -2.95 -9.16
C LEU A 56 -13.00 -3.50 -8.52
N TYR A 57 -13.24 -4.80 -8.69
CA TYR A 57 -14.41 -5.45 -8.11
C TYR A 57 -14.12 -6.87 -7.61
N ALA A 58 -14.83 -7.29 -6.57
CA ALA A 58 -14.70 -8.63 -6.03
C ALA A 58 -15.50 -9.65 -6.87
N PRO A 59 -14.93 -10.81 -7.23
CA PRO A 59 -15.59 -11.83 -8.05
C PRO A 59 -16.51 -12.72 -7.19
N CYS A 60 -17.47 -12.13 -6.48
CA CYS A 60 -18.41 -12.87 -5.64
C CYS A 60 -19.80 -12.25 -5.61
N THR A 61 -20.83 -13.09 -5.51
CA THR A 61 -22.22 -12.68 -5.38
C THR A 61 -22.42 -11.92 -4.06
N ASP A 62 -23.08 -10.76 -4.11
CA ASP A 62 -23.40 -9.88 -2.98
C ASP A 62 -22.20 -9.21 -2.27
N CYS A 63 -21.00 -9.28 -2.85
CA CYS A 63 -19.85 -8.56 -2.35
C CYS A 63 -19.93 -7.06 -2.67
N THR A 64 -19.76 -6.19 -1.66
CA THR A 64 -19.91 -4.73 -1.78
C THR A 64 -18.68 -4.02 -2.37
N VAL A 65 -17.65 -4.76 -2.78
CA VAL A 65 -16.42 -4.12 -3.29
C VAL A 65 -16.52 -3.96 -4.81
N ASP A 66 -16.85 -2.73 -5.19
CA ASP A 66 -16.84 -2.20 -6.56
C ASP A 66 -16.43 -0.73 -6.48
N THR A 67 -15.21 -0.42 -6.90
CA THR A 67 -14.63 0.93 -6.82
C THR A 67 -13.91 1.26 -8.11
N ASN A 68 -13.73 2.56 -8.37
CA ASN A 68 -13.05 3.02 -9.56
C ASN A 68 -12.23 4.29 -9.33
N ALA A 69 -11.25 4.49 -10.19
CA ALA A 69 -10.41 5.68 -10.24
C ALA A 69 -9.92 5.91 -11.67
N LEU A 70 -9.48 7.14 -11.95
CA LEU A 70 -8.79 7.48 -13.19
C LEU A 70 -7.28 7.37 -12.98
N THR A 71 -6.57 6.90 -13.99
CA THR A 71 -5.11 6.94 -13.97
C THR A 71 -4.59 8.39 -14.01
N ASN A 72 -3.56 8.66 -13.20
CA ASN A 72 -2.88 9.95 -13.15
C ASN A 72 -1.91 10.16 -14.33
N GLY A 73 -1.12 11.24 -14.30
CA GLY A 73 -0.13 11.58 -15.35
C GLY A 73 0.97 10.53 -15.57
N ASN A 74 1.17 9.60 -14.63
CA ASN A 74 2.12 8.49 -14.75
C ASN A 74 1.44 7.18 -15.21
N GLY A 75 0.15 7.25 -15.56
CA GLY A 75 -0.66 6.10 -15.95
C GLY A 75 -1.00 5.16 -14.79
N VAL A 76 -1.08 5.67 -13.56
CA VAL A 76 -1.35 4.87 -12.36
C VAL A 76 -2.67 5.26 -11.71
N ALA A 77 -3.51 4.27 -11.41
CA ALA A 77 -4.68 4.40 -10.54
C ALA A 77 -4.39 3.69 -9.21
N GLN A 78 -4.60 4.37 -8.09
CA GLN A 78 -4.21 3.88 -6.76
C GLN A 78 -5.44 3.56 -5.93
N PHE A 79 -5.41 2.45 -5.21
CA PHE A 79 -6.50 1.99 -4.36
C PHE A 79 -5.98 1.48 -3.02
N GLU A 80 -6.80 1.62 -1.98
CA GLU A 80 -6.55 1.09 -0.65
C GLU A 80 -7.81 0.41 -0.12
N PHE A 81 -7.62 -0.73 0.54
CA PHE A 81 -8.70 -1.58 1.02
C PHE A 81 -8.47 -1.94 2.49
N PRO A 82 -9.55 -2.24 3.25
CA PRO A 82 -9.46 -2.54 4.67
C PRO A 82 -9.02 -3.98 4.97
N ALA A 83 -8.88 -4.84 3.94
CA ALA A 83 -8.60 -6.26 4.11
C ALA A 83 -7.81 -6.85 2.94
N LYS A 84 -7.26 -8.05 3.14
CA LYS A 84 -6.68 -8.88 2.08
C LYS A 84 -7.79 -9.34 1.15
N MET A 85 -7.67 -9.06 -0.15
CA MET A 85 -8.68 -9.37 -1.17
C MET A 85 -8.02 -9.78 -2.48
N VAL A 86 -8.76 -10.55 -3.28
CA VAL A 86 -8.49 -10.76 -4.71
C VAL A 86 -9.56 -10.01 -5.49
N LEU A 87 -9.16 -9.10 -6.34
CA LEU A 87 -10.05 -8.21 -7.08
C LEU A 87 -9.79 -8.35 -8.58
N ASN A 88 -10.86 -8.39 -9.37
CA ASN A 88 -10.77 -8.24 -10.82
C ASN A 88 -10.47 -6.77 -11.16
N ILE A 89 -9.72 -6.57 -12.24
CA ILE A 89 -9.40 -5.26 -12.81
C ILE A 89 -10.09 -5.16 -14.16
N GLU A 90 -10.82 -4.07 -14.38
CA GLU A 90 -11.33 -3.64 -15.68
C GLU A 90 -10.77 -2.26 -16.00
N VAL A 91 -10.25 -2.08 -17.20
CA VAL A 91 -9.67 -0.81 -17.66
C VAL A 91 -10.31 -0.40 -18.96
N GLN A 92 -10.64 0.88 -19.09
CA GLN A 92 -11.20 1.47 -20.31
C GLN A 92 -10.59 2.83 -20.61
N LYS A 93 -10.24 3.06 -21.90
CA LYS A 93 -9.85 4.38 -22.42
C LYS A 93 -10.46 4.57 -23.82
N GLY A 94 -11.60 5.25 -23.90
CA GLY A 94 -12.37 5.29 -25.13
C GLY A 94 -12.84 3.88 -25.50
N ASP A 95 -12.48 3.42 -26.68
CA ASP A 95 -12.79 2.07 -27.18
C ASP A 95 -11.77 1.01 -26.75
N LEU A 96 -10.62 1.42 -26.22
CA LEU A 96 -9.58 0.50 -25.76
C LEU A 96 -9.96 -0.09 -24.41
N THR A 97 -9.80 -1.41 -24.28
CA THR A 97 -10.14 -2.13 -23.04
C THR A 97 -9.02 -3.07 -22.61
N GLY A 98 -8.98 -3.37 -21.31
CA GLY A 98 -8.07 -4.34 -20.73
C GLY A 98 -8.62 -4.89 -19.44
N SER A 99 -8.13 -6.06 -19.05
CA SER A 99 -8.59 -6.74 -17.83
C SER A 99 -7.45 -7.48 -17.15
N GLY A 100 -7.60 -7.70 -15.85
CA GLY A 100 -6.66 -8.48 -15.06
C GLY A 100 -7.24 -8.82 -13.69
N PHE A 101 -6.38 -9.16 -12.75
CA PHE A 101 -6.74 -9.28 -11.34
C PHE A 101 -5.56 -8.84 -10.49
N VAL A 102 -5.82 -8.49 -9.23
CA VAL A 102 -4.80 -8.21 -8.24
C VAL A 102 -5.11 -8.97 -6.96
N GLN A 103 -4.08 -9.52 -6.33
CA GLN A 103 -4.14 -10.07 -4.99
C GLN A 103 -3.42 -9.11 -4.03
N LEU A 104 -4.15 -8.53 -3.10
CA LEU A 104 -3.59 -7.61 -2.11
C LEU A 104 -2.78 -8.38 -1.06
N GLU A 105 -1.71 -7.75 -0.59
CA GLU A 105 -0.84 -8.30 0.44
C GLU A 105 -0.68 -7.32 1.60
N GLU A 106 -0.63 -7.85 2.83
CA GLU A 106 -0.58 -7.04 4.05
C GLU A 106 0.72 -6.24 4.13
N GLY A 107 0.58 -4.94 4.35
CA GLY A 107 1.73 -4.03 4.51
C GLY A 107 2.49 -3.80 3.21
N GLN A 108 1.88 -4.07 2.06
CA GLN A 108 2.48 -3.91 0.74
C GLN A 108 1.56 -3.14 -0.22
N THR A 109 2.17 -2.38 -1.12
CA THR A 109 1.50 -1.83 -2.30
C THR A 109 1.78 -2.77 -3.48
N VAL A 110 0.76 -3.51 -3.91
CA VAL A 110 0.88 -4.45 -5.03
C VAL A 110 0.69 -3.70 -6.34
N SER A 111 1.67 -3.76 -7.24
CA SER A 111 1.59 -3.09 -8.55
C SER A 111 1.18 -4.09 -9.62
N GLU A 112 0.07 -3.83 -10.31
CA GLU A 112 -0.37 -4.64 -11.44
C GLU A 112 -0.39 -3.83 -12.72
N LYS A 113 0.16 -4.40 -13.79
CA LYS A 113 0.23 -3.75 -15.10
C LYS A 113 -0.81 -4.34 -16.02
N VAL A 114 -1.70 -3.49 -16.55
CA VAL A 114 -2.76 -3.89 -17.47
C VAL A 114 -2.52 -3.22 -18.82
N ALA A 115 -2.35 -4.04 -19.85
CA ALA A 115 -2.32 -3.57 -21.23
C ALA A 115 -3.76 -3.37 -21.74
N ILE A 116 -3.99 -2.28 -22.46
CA ILE A 116 -5.24 -2.02 -23.17
C ILE A 116 -5.00 -2.01 -24.67
N GLN A 117 -6.00 -2.46 -25.42
CA GLN A 117 -5.97 -2.59 -26.88
C GLN A 117 -7.36 -2.43 -27.49
#